data_AF-A0A852H2D8-F1
#
_entry.id   AF-A0A852H2D8-F1
#
_cell.length_a   1.000
_cell.length_b   1.000
_cell.length_c   1.000
_cell.angle_alpha   90.00
_cell.angle_beta   90.00
_cell.angle_gamma   90.00
#
_symmetry.space_group_name_H-M   'P 1'
#
loop_
_entity.id
_entity.type
_entity.pdbx_description
1 polymer ?
#
loop_
_entity_poly.entity_id
_entity_poly.type
_entity_poly.pdbx_seq_one_letter_code
_entity_poly.pdbx_strand_id
1 'polypeptide(L)'
;MRPKVMSKFLDGTLQKVLPGLLCPAVDAVLNLVNAKFTTLTSEIPLGTAGTLQYALLNPPVTNETFVELDLKTILHQKEGNEVDLPTDQPSLGSLPPKRDAATQLILSANFLTAELSVLQASFNLNISNNMVLGLPPLVTTMFGALIPEISRVLPPSQPVVIEVQEAKAPVVTITREKSFVQLFSTAEFWVSPSDSAPESLFVLDVHSNLEAQFAVAEEKLRLSLALQSGCGATGILHHFSVFQELPLKGVLADVIHEAYVPSIN
;
A
#
# COMPACT_ATOMS: atom_id res chain seq x y z
N MET A 1 -43.51 -27.67 56.12
CA MET A 1 -43.68 -26.54 55.15
C MET A 1 -44.09 -27.13 53.81
N ARG A 2 -45.19 -26.69 53.18
CA ARG A 2 -45.67 -27.31 51.93
C ARG A 2 -44.72 -26.97 50.76
N PRO A 3 -44.20 -27.95 50.00
CA PRO A 3 -43.22 -27.72 48.92
C PRO A 3 -43.65 -26.64 47.91
N LYS A 4 -44.96 -26.57 47.59
CA LYS A 4 -45.55 -25.58 46.68
C LYS A 4 -45.49 -24.13 47.15
N VAL A 5 -45.42 -23.90 48.47
CA VAL A 5 -45.33 -22.53 49.02
C VAL A 5 -43.88 -22.04 48.95
N MET A 6 -42.94 -22.93 49.25
CA MET A 6 -41.51 -22.65 49.11
C MET A 6 -41.14 -22.38 47.65
N SER A 7 -41.66 -23.17 46.70
CA SER A 7 -41.39 -22.96 45.27
C SER A 7 -41.93 -21.63 44.77
N LYS A 8 -43.17 -21.26 45.12
CA LYS A 8 -43.74 -19.95 44.74
C LYS A 8 -43.00 -18.76 45.34
N PHE A 9 -42.53 -18.91 46.58
CA PHE A 9 -41.73 -17.87 47.24
C PHE A 9 -40.36 -17.72 46.58
N LEU A 10 -39.69 -18.83 46.28
CA LEU A 10 -38.41 -18.86 45.56
C LEU A 10 -38.55 -18.26 44.16
N ASP A 11 -39.54 -18.70 43.37
CA ASP A 11 -39.78 -18.17 42.01
C ASP A 11 -40.05 -16.66 42.03
N GLY A 12 -40.91 -16.20 42.94
CA GLY A 12 -41.24 -14.77 43.05
C GLY A 12 -40.09 -13.92 43.56
N THR A 13 -39.20 -14.48 44.40
CA THR A 13 -38.00 -13.79 44.89
C THR A 13 -36.95 -13.73 43.80
N LEU A 14 -36.70 -14.85 43.11
CA LEU A 14 -35.76 -14.95 42.00
C LEU A 14 -36.18 -14.01 40.85
N GLN A 15 -37.43 -14.00 40.42
CA GLN A 15 -37.90 -13.08 39.37
C GLN A 15 -37.72 -11.60 39.72
N LYS A 16 -37.74 -11.23 41.01
CA LYS A 16 -37.53 -9.85 41.45
C LYS A 16 -36.04 -9.49 41.56
N VAL A 17 -35.22 -10.43 42.01
CA VAL A 17 -33.80 -10.19 42.30
C VAL A 17 -32.93 -10.39 41.04
N LEU A 18 -33.23 -11.38 40.20
CA LEU A 18 -32.43 -11.70 39.01
C LEU A 18 -32.29 -10.52 38.05
N PRO A 19 -33.34 -9.79 37.64
CA PRO A 19 -33.17 -8.63 36.76
C PRO A 19 -32.28 -7.55 37.37
N GLY A 20 -32.40 -7.31 38.68
CA GLY A 20 -31.56 -6.35 39.41
C GLY A 20 -30.08 -6.75 39.49
N LEU A 21 -29.75 -8.03 39.32
CA LEU A 21 -28.38 -8.53 39.25
C LEU A 21 -27.87 -8.70 37.81
N LEU A 22 -28.72 -9.17 36.91
CA LEU A 22 -28.37 -9.50 35.53
C LEU A 22 -28.28 -8.27 34.63
N CYS A 23 -29.17 -7.28 34.76
CA CYS A 23 -29.09 -6.07 33.92
C CYS A 23 -27.76 -5.33 34.13
N PRO A 24 -27.30 -5.06 35.37
CA PRO A 24 -25.98 -4.45 35.57
C PRO A 24 -24.82 -5.30 35.04
N ALA A 25 -24.94 -6.64 35.07
CA ALA A 25 -23.93 -7.52 34.51
C ALA A 25 -23.88 -7.41 32.98
N VAL A 26 -25.05 -7.33 32.32
CA VAL A 26 -25.15 -7.06 30.87
C VAL A 26 -24.58 -5.68 30.54
N ASP A 27 -24.92 -4.65 31.31
CA ASP A 27 -24.40 -3.30 31.12
C ASP A 27 -22.87 -3.25 31.25
N ALA A 28 -22.30 -3.98 32.20
CA ALA A 28 -20.85 -4.09 32.37
C ALA A 28 -20.18 -4.71 31.13
N VAL A 29 -20.79 -5.75 30.55
CA VAL A 29 -20.30 -6.37 29.30
C VAL A 29 -20.41 -5.41 28.13
N LEU A 30 -21.54 -4.71 27.97
CA LEU A 30 -21.74 -3.72 26.91
C LEU A 30 -20.75 -2.56 27.01
N ASN A 31 -20.44 -2.09 28.21
CA ASN A 31 -19.42 -1.07 28.44
C ASN A 31 -18.02 -1.55 28.02
N LEU A 32 -17.69 -2.82 28.30
CA LEU A 32 -16.42 -3.40 27.83
C LEU A 32 -16.37 -3.48 26.30
N VAL A 33 -17.47 -3.88 25.65
CA VAL A 33 -17.58 -3.92 24.19
C VAL A 33 -17.41 -2.51 23.60
N ASN A 34 -18.05 -1.50 24.17
CA ASN A 34 -17.88 -0.11 23.76
C ASN A 34 -16.43 0.36 23.90
N ALA A 35 -15.77 0.04 25.02
CA ALA A 35 -14.36 0.37 25.22
C ALA A 35 -13.44 -0.31 24.17
N LYS A 36 -13.78 -1.52 23.72
CA LYS A 36 -13.09 -2.19 22.61
C LYS A 36 -13.33 -1.47 21.27
N PHE A 37 -14.55 -1.03 20.99
CA PHE A 37 -14.81 -0.25 19.78
C PHE A 37 -14.05 1.08 19.75
N THR A 38 -13.82 1.73 20.90
CA THR A 38 -12.98 2.94 20.98
C THR A 38 -11.53 2.68 20.56
N THR A 39 -11.01 1.45 20.69
CA THR A 39 -9.66 1.13 20.21
C THR A 39 -9.56 1.09 18.69
N LEU A 40 -10.67 0.85 17.97
CA LEU A 40 -10.69 0.90 16.50
C LEU A 40 -10.44 2.30 15.94
N THR A 41 -10.66 3.33 16.75
CA THR A 41 -10.42 4.74 16.37
C THR A 41 -9.04 5.23 16.76
N SER A 42 -8.13 4.34 17.16
CA SER A 42 -6.74 4.70 17.44
C SER A 42 -5.96 4.93 16.15
N GLU A 43 -4.95 5.79 16.21
CA GLU A 43 -4.06 6.02 15.07
C GLU A 43 -3.17 4.81 14.82
N ILE A 44 -3.10 4.40 13.55
CA ILE A 44 -2.30 3.30 13.04
C ILE A 44 -1.10 3.93 12.30
N PRO A 45 0.14 3.63 12.70
CA PRO A 45 1.32 4.19 12.04
C PRO A 45 1.57 3.51 10.68
N LEU A 46 1.76 4.32 9.64
CA LEU A 46 2.20 3.91 8.30
C LEU A 46 3.72 4.06 8.19
N GLY A 47 4.45 3.36 9.07
CA GLY A 47 5.89 3.52 9.22
C GLY A 47 6.26 4.92 9.72
N THR A 48 7.22 5.56 9.05
CA THR A 48 7.65 6.94 9.35
C THR A 48 6.98 7.99 8.45
N ALA A 49 6.11 7.55 7.54
CA ALA A 49 5.56 8.37 6.48
C ALA A 49 4.25 9.08 6.88
N GLY A 50 3.51 8.52 7.85
CA GLY A 50 2.23 9.09 8.27
C GLY A 50 1.44 8.21 9.22
N THR A 51 0.17 8.57 9.43
CA THR A 51 -0.76 7.83 10.28
C THR A 51 -2.12 7.68 9.59
N LEU A 52 -2.81 6.59 9.92
CA LEU A 52 -4.15 6.27 9.47
C LEU A 52 -5.07 6.09 10.67
N GLN A 53 -6.23 6.73 10.64
CA GLN A 53 -7.25 6.59 11.67
C GLN A 53 -8.60 6.26 11.01
N TYR A 54 -9.38 5.41 11.67
CA TYR A 54 -10.75 5.13 11.28
C TYR A 54 -11.74 5.78 12.25
N ALA A 55 -12.85 6.28 11.72
CA ALA A 55 -13.99 6.74 12.49
C ALA A 55 -15.28 6.21 11.87
N LEU A 56 -16.36 6.13 12.63
CA LEU A 56 -17.66 5.82 12.03
C LEU A 56 -18.12 7.03 11.21
N LEU A 57 -18.41 6.82 9.93
CA LEU A 57 -18.99 7.83 9.06
C LEU A 57 -20.48 7.98 9.36
N ASN A 58 -21.17 6.85 9.51
CA ASN A 58 -22.60 6.76 9.81
C ASN A 58 -22.85 5.77 10.96
N PRO A 59 -24.00 5.87 11.66
CA PRO A 59 -24.44 4.83 12.58
C PRO A 59 -24.51 3.46 11.86
N PRO A 60 -24.11 2.35 12.52
CA PRO A 60 -24.15 1.04 11.89
C PRO A 60 -25.54 0.66 11.40
N VAL A 61 -25.64 0.20 10.15
CA VAL A 61 -26.90 -0.27 9.58
C VAL A 61 -27.02 -1.76 9.86
N THR A 62 -28.11 -2.16 10.51
CA THR A 62 -28.35 -3.58 10.84
C THR A 62 -29.57 -4.08 10.09
N ASN A 63 -29.45 -5.25 9.47
CA ASN A 63 -30.59 -6.00 8.96
C ASN A 63 -30.56 -7.46 9.46
N GLU A 64 -31.48 -8.29 8.97
CA GLU A 64 -31.61 -9.70 9.39
C GLU A 64 -30.38 -10.56 9.07
N THR A 65 -29.48 -10.08 8.19
CA THR A 65 -28.38 -10.88 7.63
C THR A 65 -26.99 -10.28 7.83
N PHE A 66 -26.87 -8.98 8.11
CA PHE A 66 -25.59 -8.31 8.31
C PHE A 66 -25.70 -7.03 9.15
N VAL A 67 -24.55 -6.64 9.70
CA VAL A 67 -24.29 -5.32 10.27
C VAL A 67 -23.27 -4.67 9.36
N GLU A 68 -23.60 -3.50 8.84
CA GLU A 68 -22.76 -2.68 7.97
C GLU A 68 -22.21 -1.49 8.76
N LEU A 69 -20.91 -1.28 8.62
CA LEU A 69 -20.15 -0.22 9.29
C LEU A 69 -19.48 0.64 8.23
N ASP A 70 -20.03 1.83 8.01
CA ASP A 70 -19.38 2.83 7.17
C ASP A 70 -18.25 3.49 7.94
N LEU A 71 -17.02 3.33 7.46
CA LEU A 71 -15.83 3.92 8.09
C LEU A 71 -15.37 5.13 7.29
N LYS A 72 -15.24 6.27 7.97
CA LYS A 72 -14.43 7.40 7.52
C LYS A 72 -12.98 7.07 7.81
N THR A 73 -12.15 7.18 6.79
CA THR A 73 -10.68 7.13 6.91
C THR A 73 -10.15 8.55 7.05
N ILE A 74 -9.21 8.75 7.96
CA ILE A 74 -8.49 9.99 8.18
C ILE A 74 -7.01 9.66 8.05
N LEU A 75 -6.38 10.22 7.03
CA LEU A 75 -5.01 9.90 6.66
C LEU A 75 -4.16 11.16 6.85
N HIS A 76 -3.07 11.06 7.61
CA HIS A 76 -2.13 12.16 7.81
C HIS A 76 -0.78 11.83 7.22
N GLN A 77 -0.16 12.81 6.58
CA GLN A 77 1.27 12.77 6.24
C GLN A 77 2.12 12.96 7.51
N LYS A 78 3.42 12.68 7.41
CA LYS A 78 4.40 12.83 8.50
C LYS A 78 4.35 14.22 9.16
N GLU A 79 4.06 15.25 8.39
CA GLU A 79 3.98 16.65 8.83
C GLU A 79 2.67 16.96 9.58
N GLY A 80 1.75 16.00 9.69
CA GLY A 80 0.47 16.12 10.37
C GLY A 80 -0.65 16.69 9.49
N ASN A 81 -0.38 16.96 8.21
CA ASN A 81 -1.40 17.44 7.27
C ASN A 81 -2.34 16.29 6.88
N GLU A 82 -3.64 16.51 7.01
CA GLU A 82 -4.66 15.56 6.54
C GLU A 82 -4.63 15.51 5.00
N VAL A 83 -4.60 14.30 4.46
CA VAL A 83 -4.69 14.04 3.02
C VAL A 83 -6.15 14.11 2.61
N ASP A 84 -6.45 14.88 1.57
CA ASP A 84 -7.80 14.92 1.00
C ASP A 84 -8.10 13.56 0.34
N LEU A 85 -9.10 12.87 0.88
CA LEU A 85 -9.51 11.55 0.39
C LEU A 85 -10.74 11.70 -0.48
N PRO A 86 -10.77 11.11 -1.69
CA PRO A 86 -11.95 11.12 -2.51
C PRO A 86 -13.13 10.48 -1.77
N THR A 87 -14.23 11.21 -1.62
CA THR A 87 -15.45 10.77 -0.91
C THR A 87 -16.29 9.78 -1.73
N ASP A 88 -15.74 9.20 -2.79
CA ASP A 88 -16.49 8.30 -3.66
C ASP A 88 -16.80 6.99 -2.92
N GLN A 89 -18.03 6.89 -2.41
CA GLN A 89 -18.58 5.65 -1.90
C GLN A 89 -18.80 4.69 -3.08
N PRO A 90 -18.16 3.50 -3.07
CA PRO A 90 -18.46 2.49 -4.07
C PRO A 90 -19.94 2.12 -3.99
N SER A 91 -20.63 2.10 -5.13
CA SER A 91 -22.03 1.66 -5.15
C SER A 91 -22.14 0.20 -4.67
N LEU A 92 -22.96 -0.05 -3.64
CA LEU A 92 -23.17 -1.39 -3.06
C LEU A 92 -23.58 -2.44 -4.11
N GLY A 93 -24.26 -2.02 -5.19
CA GLY A 93 -24.66 -2.89 -6.30
C GLY A 93 -23.50 -3.47 -7.13
N SER A 94 -22.27 -3.00 -6.92
CA SER A 94 -21.07 -3.50 -7.60
C SER A 94 -20.31 -4.56 -6.80
N LEU A 95 -20.69 -4.80 -5.55
CA LEU A 95 -19.98 -5.68 -4.64
C LEU A 95 -20.29 -7.16 -4.89
N PRO A 96 -19.30 -8.04 -4.74
CA PRO A 96 -19.54 -9.47 -4.89
C PRO A 96 -20.57 -9.96 -3.86
N PRO A 97 -21.38 -10.97 -4.22
CA PRO A 97 -22.35 -11.54 -3.31
C PRO A 97 -21.66 -12.05 -2.04
N LYS A 98 -22.35 -11.89 -0.91
CA LYS A 98 -21.91 -12.31 0.42
C LYS A 98 -21.38 -13.75 0.40
N ARG A 99 -20.23 -13.97 1.04
CA ARG A 99 -19.74 -15.31 1.36
C ARG A 99 -20.19 -15.68 2.78
N ASP A 100 -20.65 -16.91 3.00
CA ASP A 100 -21.19 -17.32 4.30
C ASP A 100 -20.13 -17.24 5.42
N ALA A 101 -20.55 -16.69 6.57
CA ALA A 101 -19.84 -16.62 7.85
C ALA A 101 -18.56 -15.74 7.96
N ALA A 102 -18.22 -14.88 6.99
CA ALA A 102 -17.05 -14.00 7.08
C ALA A 102 -17.42 -12.51 7.21
N THR A 103 -16.71 -11.78 8.07
CA THR A 103 -16.62 -10.31 7.99
C THR A 103 -16.04 -9.94 6.63
N GLN A 104 -16.68 -9.01 5.93
CA GLN A 104 -16.20 -8.49 4.66
C GLN A 104 -15.67 -7.08 4.85
N LEU A 105 -14.44 -6.85 4.41
CA LEU A 105 -13.82 -5.53 4.34
C LEU A 105 -13.81 -5.08 2.88
N ILE A 106 -14.33 -3.88 2.62
CA ILE A 106 -14.39 -3.29 1.29
C ILE A 106 -13.50 -2.07 1.29
N LEU A 107 -12.55 -2.03 0.37
CA LEU A 107 -11.60 -0.93 0.21
C LEU A 107 -11.75 -0.37 -1.21
N SER A 108 -11.80 0.95 -1.35
CA SER A 108 -11.82 1.59 -2.65
C SER A 108 -10.40 1.72 -3.20
N ALA A 109 -10.26 1.70 -4.53
CA ALA A 109 -8.97 1.94 -5.18
C ALA A 109 -8.43 3.36 -4.86
N ASN A 110 -9.34 4.33 -4.67
CA ASN A 110 -9.00 5.69 -4.27
C ASN A 110 -8.38 5.74 -2.86
N PHE A 111 -8.92 4.97 -1.91
CA PHE A 111 -8.36 4.87 -0.57
C PHE A 111 -6.93 4.31 -0.61
N LEU A 112 -6.73 3.20 -1.33
CA LEU A 112 -5.40 2.59 -1.48
C LEU A 112 -4.42 3.53 -2.22
N THR A 113 -4.90 4.27 -3.22
CA THR A 113 -4.12 5.30 -3.94
C THR A 113 -3.61 6.37 -2.98
N ALA A 114 -4.47 6.89 -2.11
CA ALA A 114 -4.07 7.89 -1.14
C ALA A 114 -3.12 7.35 -0.07
N GLU A 115 -3.34 6.12 0.41
CA GLU A 115 -2.43 5.46 1.35
C GLU A 115 -1.03 5.28 0.75
N LEU A 116 -0.93 4.79 -0.50
CA LEU A 116 0.35 4.69 -1.21
C LEU A 116 0.99 6.04 -1.52
N SER A 117 0.18 7.10 -1.68
CA SER A 117 0.69 8.47 -1.86
C SER A 117 1.40 8.98 -0.61
N VAL A 118 0.93 8.63 0.59
CA VAL A 118 1.66 8.92 1.84
C VAL A 118 2.97 8.14 1.89
N LEU A 119 2.96 6.91 1.40
CA LEU A 119 4.14 6.05 1.31
C LEU A 119 5.04 6.33 0.10
N GLN A 120 4.81 7.41 -0.66
CA GLN A 120 5.49 7.65 -1.94
C GLN A 120 7.03 7.59 -1.82
N ALA A 121 7.60 8.19 -0.77
CA ALA A 121 9.05 8.18 -0.56
C ALA A 121 9.63 6.78 -0.23
N SER A 122 8.79 5.83 0.20
CA SER A 122 9.22 4.45 0.45
C SER A 122 9.51 3.67 -0.84
N PHE A 123 9.09 4.20 -2.00
CA PHE A 123 9.40 3.64 -3.31
C PHE A 123 10.67 4.25 -3.93
N ASN A 124 11.34 5.19 -3.24
CA ASN A 124 12.63 5.71 -3.69
C ASN A 124 13.75 4.73 -3.38
N LEU A 125 14.65 4.49 -4.34
CA LEU A 125 15.71 3.50 -4.19
C LEU A 125 16.97 3.88 -4.97
N ASN A 126 18.13 3.72 -4.34
CA ASN A 126 19.43 3.81 -5.00
C ASN A 126 19.95 2.41 -5.32
N ILE A 127 19.97 2.05 -6.61
CA ILE A 127 20.38 0.75 -7.10
C ILE A 127 21.86 0.82 -7.49
N SER A 128 22.67 -0.09 -6.94
CA SER A 128 24.08 -0.21 -7.28
C SER A 128 24.48 -1.68 -7.47
N ASN A 129 25.67 -1.92 -8.02
CA ASN A 129 26.16 -3.27 -8.39
C ASN A 129 26.11 -4.33 -7.29
N ASN A 130 26.09 -3.94 -6.03
CA ASN A 130 26.12 -4.88 -4.90
C ASN A 130 24.73 -5.32 -4.43
N MET A 131 23.64 -4.71 -4.93
CA MET A 131 22.31 -4.98 -4.42
C MET A 131 21.77 -6.33 -4.89
N VAL A 132 22.04 -6.75 -6.12
CA VAL A 132 21.44 -7.96 -6.70
C VAL A 132 22.41 -8.73 -7.57
N LEU A 133 22.56 -10.02 -7.28
CA LEU A 133 23.48 -10.94 -7.97
C LEU A 133 23.10 -11.23 -9.43
N GLY A 134 21.85 -10.97 -9.82
CA GLY A 134 21.32 -11.20 -11.18
C GLY A 134 21.53 -10.06 -12.17
N LEU A 135 21.92 -8.87 -11.72
CA LEU A 135 22.09 -7.72 -12.61
C LEU A 135 23.42 -7.76 -13.36
N PRO A 136 23.42 -7.39 -14.66
CA PRO A 136 24.65 -7.05 -15.35
C PRO A 136 25.42 -5.94 -14.60
N PRO A 137 26.76 -5.90 -14.69
CA PRO A 137 27.54 -4.83 -14.09
C PRO A 137 27.08 -3.45 -14.58
N LEU A 138 26.50 -2.66 -13.67
CA LEU A 138 26.20 -1.23 -13.80
C LEU A 138 27.52 -0.46 -13.75
N VAL A 139 28.19 -0.40 -14.90
CA VAL A 139 29.46 0.29 -15.07
C VAL A 139 29.49 1.09 -16.37
N THR A 140 30.32 2.14 -16.42
CA THR A 140 30.43 3.03 -17.60
C THR A 140 30.79 2.30 -18.89
N THR A 141 31.51 1.18 -18.83
CA THR A 141 31.80 0.36 -20.02
C THR A 141 30.56 -0.31 -20.62
N MET A 142 29.63 -0.74 -19.77
CA MET A 142 28.37 -1.36 -20.19
C MET A 142 27.47 -0.32 -20.86
N PHE A 143 27.25 0.82 -20.20
CA PHE A 143 26.49 1.92 -20.77
C PHE A 143 27.17 2.54 -21.99
N GLY A 144 28.50 2.59 -22.00
CA GLY A 144 29.31 3.06 -23.12
C GLY A 144 29.19 2.23 -24.39
N ALA A 145 28.85 0.94 -24.28
CA ALA A 145 28.52 0.09 -25.42
C ALA A 145 27.14 0.41 -26.02
N LEU A 146 26.23 0.98 -25.23
CA LEU A 146 24.89 1.39 -25.65
C LEU A 146 24.85 2.86 -26.10
N ILE A 147 25.63 3.71 -25.43
CA ILE A 147 25.73 5.17 -25.63
C ILE A 147 27.21 5.50 -25.85
N PRO A 148 27.68 5.58 -27.11
CA PRO A 148 29.09 5.81 -27.44
C PRO A 148 29.70 7.08 -26.82
N GLU A 149 28.89 8.11 -26.55
CA GLU A 149 29.29 9.37 -25.91
C GLU A 149 29.86 9.14 -24.51
N ILE A 150 29.28 8.21 -23.74
CA ILE A 150 29.75 7.85 -22.38
C ILE A 150 31.18 7.30 -22.45
N SER A 151 31.45 6.41 -23.42
CA SER A 151 32.79 5.83 -23.64
C SER A 151 33.86 6.85 -24.02
N ARG A 152 33.47 8.00 -24.59
CA ARG A 152 34.41 9.04 -25.03
C ARG A 152 34.82 9.97 -23.90
N VAL A 153 33.90 10.24 -22.97
CA VAL A 153 34.08 11.25 -21.92
C VAL A 153 34.54 10.62 -20.62
N LEU A 154 34.06 9.42 -20.31
CA LEU A 154 34.26 8.81 -19.00
C LEU A 154 35.24 7.63 -19.04
N PRO A 155 36.13 7.51 -18.03
CA PRO A 155 36.95 6.32 -17.84
C PRO A 155 36.12 5.03 -17.83
N PRO A 156 36.67 3.92 -18.37
CA PRO A 156 35.99 2.65 -18.42
C PRO A 156 35.81 2.02 -17.03
N SER A 157 34.79 1.18 -16.89
CA SER A 157 34.52 0.36 -15.70
C SER A 157 34.31 1.13 -14.39
N GLN A 158 33.89 2.39 -14.47
CA GLN A 158 33.49 3.13 -13.29
C GLN A 158 32.10 2.67 -12.82
N PRO A 159 31.86 2.48 -11.51
CA PRO A 159 30.55 2.14 -10.99
C PRO A 159 29.50 3.19 -11.31
N VAL A 160 28.31 2.74 -11.71
CA VAL A 160 27.13 3.58 -11.90
C VAL A 160 26.10 3.23 -10.83
N VAL A 161 25.48 4.26 -10.25
CA VAL A 161 24.34 4.16 -9.34
C VAL A 161 23.11 4.68 -10.05
N ILE A 162 22.01 3.94 -9.98
CA ILE A 162 20.72 4.36 -10.53
C ILE A 162 19.86 4.82 -9.36
N GLU A 163 19.60 6.12 -9.28
CA GLU A 163 18.72 6.72 -8.30
C GLU A 163 17.29 6.77 -8.88
N VAL A 164 16.40 5.98 -8.28
CA VAL A 164 14.98 5.96 -8.61
C VAL A 164 14.23 6.80 -7.59
N GLN A 165 13.54 7.83 -8.05
CA GLN A 165 12.70 8.70 -7.22
C GLN A 165 11.29 8.80 -7.79
N GLU A 166 10.27 8.63 -6.96
CA GLU A 166 8.87 8.83 -7.37
C GLU A 166 8.58 10.31 -7.62
N ALA A 167 8.28 10.65 -8.86
CA ALA A 167 7.96 12.00 -9.32
C ALA A 167 6.49 12.38 -9.10
N LYS A 168 5.58 11.40 -9.02
CA LYS A 168 4.15 11.62 -8.80
C LYS A 168 3.58 10.56 -7.86
N ALA A 169 2.43 10.88 -7.27
CA ALA A 169 1.66 9.96 -6.45
C ALA A 169 1.35 8.65 -7.24
N PRO A 170 1.55 7.47 -6.63
CA PRO A 170 1.13 6.19 -7.21
C PRO A 170 -0.36 6.17 -7.49
N VAL A 171 -0.79 5.40 -8.50
CA VAL A 171 -2.22 5.22 -8.81
C VAL A 171 -2.58 3.74 -8.73
N VAL A 172 -3.60 3.43 -7.93
CA VAL A 172 -4.14 2.06 -7.81
C VAL A 172 -5.35 1.91 -8.71
N THR A 173 -5.37 0.85 -9.51
CA THR A 173 -6.55 0.45 -10.29
C THR A 173 -6.95 -0.96 -9.92
N ILE A 174 -8.25 -1.18 -9.74
CA ILE A 174 -8.81 -2.49 -9.39
C ILE A 174 -9.87 -2.84 -10.42
N THR A 175 -9.71 -4.01 -11.04
CA THR A 175 -10.70 -4.61 -11.93
C THR A 175 -11.23 -5.90 -11.31
N ARG A 176 -12.20 -6.56 -11.96
CA ARG A 176 -12.72 -7.85 -11.48
C ARG A 176 -11.68 -8.97 -11.49
N GLU A 177 -10.69 -8.87 -12.36
CA GLU A 177 -9.71 -9.94 -12.60
C GLU A 177 -8.38 -9.64 -11.95
N LYS A 178 -7.93 -8.38 -12.02
CA LYS A 178 -6.59 -7.96 -11.60
C LYS A 178 -6.59 -6.57 -10.99
N SER A 179 -5.60 -6.32 -10.15
CA SER A 179 -5.30 -5.00 -9.62
C SER A 179 -3.92 -4.58 -10.11
N PHE A 180 -3.72 -3.26 -10.27
CA PHE A 180 -2.45 -2.70 -10.70
C PHE A 180 -2.09 -1.48 -9.86
N VAL A 181 -0.79 -1.29 -9.65
CA VAL A 181 -0.20 -0.06 -9.12
C VAL A 181 0.67 0.56 -10.21
N GLN A 182 0.35 1.80 -10.56
CA GLN A 182 1.16 2.61 -11.46
C GLN A 182 2.11 3.48 -10.64
N LEU A 183 3.40 3.33 -10.89
CA LEU A 183 4.47 4.15 -10.32
C LEU A 183 5.02 5.08 -11.40
N PHE A 184 5.32 6.31 -11.00
CA PHE A 184 5.77 7.38 -11.89
C PHE A 184 7.06 7.94 -11.33
N SER A 185 8.18 7.38 -11.74
CA SER A 185 9.49 7.71 -11.21
C SER A 185 10.42 8.34 -12.25
N THR A 186 11.44 9.02 -11.75
CA THR A 186 12.64 9.37 -12.50
C THR A 186 13.75 8.39 -12.11
N ALA A 187 14.47 7.86 -13.10
CA ALA A 187 15.70 7.10 -12.91
C ALA A 187 16.88 7.95 -13.38
N GLU A 188 17.67 8.44 -12.43
CA GLU A 188 18.88 9.23 -12.69
C GLU A 188 20.12 8.36 -12.54
N PHE A 189 21.01 8.42 -13.53
CA PHE A 189 22.20 7.58 -13.60
C PHE A 189 23.42 8.39 -13.17
N TRP A 190 23.97 8.05 -12.02
CA TRP A 190 25.09 8.75 -11.40
C TRP A 190 26.39 7.96 -11.56
N VAL A 191 27.48 8.67 -11.88
CA VAL A 191 28.84 8.15 -11.79
C VAL A 191 29.61 8.94 -10.75
N SER A 192 30.43 8.24 -9.95
CA SER A 192 31.34 8.87 -8.98
C SER A 192 32.78 8.50 -9.32
N PRO A 193 33.47 9.30 -10.15
CA PRO A 193 34.88 9.11 -10.43
C PRO A 193 35.71 9.25 -9.15
N SER A 194 36.81 8.50 -9.05
CA SER A 194 37.55 8.28 -7.79
C SER A 194 38.18 9.52 -7.14
N ASP A 195 38.03 10.71 -7.72
CA ASP A 195 38.56 11.98 -7.19
C ASP A 195 37.67 13.20 -7.54
N SER A 196 36.40 12.99 -7.90
CA SER A 196 35.49 14.08 -8.27
C SER A 196 34.13 13.97 -7.62
N ALA A 197 33.36 15.07 -7.69
CA ALA A 197 31.96 15.05 -7.31
C ALA A 197 31.18 14.06 -8.20
N PRO A 198 30.09 13.46 -7.69
CA PRO A 198 29.18 12.66 -8.51
C PRO A 198 28.66 13.48 -9.69
N GLU A 199 28.63 12.87 -10.87
CA GLU A 199 28.16 13.47 -12.10
C GLU A 199 26.96 12.67 -12.62
N SER A 200 25.90 13.39 -13.01
CA SER A 200 24.71 12.80 -13.63
C SER A 200 24.98 12.57 -15.12
N LEU A 201 24.79 11.32 -15.56
CA LEU A 201 24.97 10.92 -16.96
C LEU A 201 23.75 11.31 -17.79
N PHE A 202 22.57 10.92 -17.31
CA PHE A 202 21.27 11.16 -17.93
C PHE A 202 20.15 10.79 -16.95
N VAL A 203 18.95 11.32 -17.22
CA VAL A 203 17.72 11.06 -16.46
C VAL A 203 16.68 10.46 -17.39
N LEU A 204 15.97 9.45 -16.92
CA LEU A 204 14.86 8.82 -17.64
C LEU A 204 13.57 8.92 -16.84
N ASP A 205 12.49 9.28 -17.50
CA ASP A 205 11.14 9.11 -16.95
C ASP A 205 10.72 7.64 -17.08
N VAL A 206 10.32 7.05 -15.97
CA VAL A 206 9.93 5.65 -15.84
C VAL A 206 8.48 5.57 -15.40
N HIS A 207 7.66 4.95 -16.24
CA HIS A 207 6.29 4.61 -15.90
C HIS A 207 6.16 3.09 -15.79
N SER A 208 6.00 2.61 -14.57
CA SER A 208 5.88 1.19 -14.27
C SER A 208 4.43 0.85 -13.96
N ASN A 209 3.88 -0.13 -14.67
CA ASN A 209 2.56 -0.69 -14.38
C ASN A 209 2.73 -2.09 -13.78
N LEU A 210 2.56 -2.20 -12.47
CA LEU A 210 2.84 -3.41 -11.70
C LEU A 210 1.53 -4.11 -11.33
N GLU A 211 1.46 -5.43 -11.54
CA GLU A 211 0.36 -6.24 -11.04
C GLU A 211 0.44 -6.31 -9.51
N ALA A 212 -0.67 -6.00 -8.86
CA ALA A 212 -0.76 -5.88 -7.41
C ALA A 212 -1.59 -7.03 -6.84
N GLN A 213 -1.04 -7.70 -5.83
CA GLN A 213 -1.71 -8.73 -5.06
C GLN A 213 -1.89 -8.24 -3.63
N PHE A 214 -3.11 -8.38 -3.11
CA PHE A 214 -3.45 -7.98 -1.75
C PHE A 214 -3.74 -9.22 -0.92
N ALA A 215 -3.15 -9.29 0.28
CA ALA A 215 -3.39 -10.36 1.23
C ALA A 215 -3.55 -9.78 2.64
N VAL A 216 -4.42 -10.37 3.44
CA VAL A 216 -4.53 -10.02 4.87
C VAL A 216 -3.68 -10.98 5.67
N ALA A 217 -2.72 -10.45 6.42
CA ALA A 217 -1.86 -11.23 7.32
C ALA A 217 -1.53 -10.39 8.55
N GLU A 218 -1.57 -11.01 9.74
CA GLU A 218 -1.27 -10.34 11.02
C GLU A 218 -2.08 -9.04 11.21
N GLU A 219 -3.37 -9.07 10.85
CA GLU A 219 -4.30 -7.93 10.94
C GLU A 219 -3.91 -6.73 10.06
N LYS A 220 -3.00 -6.92 9.10
CA LYS A 220 -2.55 -5.90 8.14
C LYS A 220 -2.90 -6.31 6.71
N LEU A 221 -3.15 -5.31 5.88
CA LEU A 221 -3.18 -5.48 4.44
C LEU A 221 -1.73 -5.48 3.91
N ARG A 222 -1.32 -6.59 3.31
CA ARG A 222 -0.04 -6.72 2.60
C ARG A 222 -0.28 -6.49 1.11
N LEU A 223 0.59 -5.69 0.52
CA LEU A 223 0.68 -5.46 -0.91
C LEU A 223 1.91 -6.23 -1.43
N SER A 224 1.75 -6.92 -2.54
CA SER A 224 2.87 -7.49 -3.29
C SER A 224 2.75 -7.06 -4.75
N LEU A 225 3.85 -6.60 -5.31
CA LEU A 225 3.98 -6.06 -6.65
C LEU A 225 4.78 -7.00 -7.53
N ALA A 226 4.33 -7.20 -8.76
CA ALA A 226 5.03 -7.98 -9.77
C ALA A 226 4.98 -7.27 -11.12
N LEU A 227 6.03 -7.43 -11.92
CA LEU A 227 5.97 -7.04 -13.33
C LEU A 227 4.98 -7.95 -14.06
N GLN A 228 4.20 -7.34 -14.96
CA GLN A 228 3.26 -8.09 -15.78
C GLN A 228 4.03 -9.08 -16.69
N SER A 229 3.73 -10.37 -16.55
CA SER A 229 4.26 -11.40 -17.46
C SER A 229 3.81 -11.10 -18.90
N GLY A 230 4.75 -10.66 -19.73
CA GLY A 230 4.52 -10.31 -21.14
C GLY A 230 4.52 -8.80 -21.46
N CYS A 231 4.63 -7.91 -20.48
CA CYS A 231 4.87 -6.49 -20.72
C CYS A 231 6.36 -6.21 -20.50
N GLY A 232 7.18 -6.36 -21.54
CA GLY A 232 8.54 -5.80 -21.51
C GLY A 232 8.40 -4.31 -21.23
N ALA A 233 9.06 -3.80 -20.19
CA ALA A 233 8.88 -2.45 -19.66
C ALA A 233 8.58 -1.41 -20.76
N THR A 234 7.29 -1.12 -21.01
CA THR A 234 6.90 -0.05 -21.91
C THR A 234 6.94 1.24 -21.10
N GLY A 235 8.16 1.63 -20.74
CA GLY A 235 8.44 3.00 -20.34
C GLY A 235 8.14 3.88 -21.55
N ILE A 236 7.04 4.63 -21.49
CA ILE A 236 6.84 5.74 -22.40
C ILE A 236 7.79 6.83 -21.91
N LEU A 237 8.99 6.85 -22.49
CA LEU A 237 9.97 7.92 -22.33
C LEU A 237 9.37 9.16 -22.96
N HIS A 238 8.87 10.09 -22.14
CA HIS A 238 8.53 11.41 -22.64
C HIS A 238 9.73 12.33 -22.42
N HIS A 239 10.38 12.65 -23.54
CA HIS A 239 11.36 13.72 -23.74
C HIS A 239 12.83 13.36 -23.45
N PHE A 240 13.64 13.17 -24.51
CA PHE A 240 14.92 13.86 -24.75
C PHE A 240 15.42 13.62 -26.18
N SER A 241 16.18 14.59 -26.66
CA SER A 241 16.84 14.71 -27.94
C SER A 241 17.78 13.53 -28.28
N VAL A 242 17.55 12.90 -29.45
CA VAL A 242 18.52 12.16 -30.27
C VAL A 242 19.25 11.00 -29.57
N PHE A 243 18.54 10.02 -29.00
CA PHE A 243 19.14 8.73 -28.62
C PHE A 243 18.26 7.54 -29.04
N GLN A 244 18.90 6.48 -29.53
CA GLN A 244 18.21 5.28 -30.02
C GLN A 244 17.74 4.46 -28.81
N GLU A 245 16.46 4.60 -28.43
CA GLU A 245 15.89 4.19 -27.13
C GLU A 245 15.86 2.67 -26.83
N LEU A 246 15.94 1.81 -27.85
CA LEU A 246 15.66 0.37 -27.67
C LEU A 246 16.61 -0.36 -26.70
N PRO A 247 17.93 -0.12 -26.70
CA PRO A 247 18.85 -0.91 -25.86
C PRO A 247 18.75 -0.57 -24.37
N LEU A 248 18.49 0.70 -24.02
CA LEU A 248 18.34 1.15 -22.63
C LEU A 248 17.07 0.60 -21.98
N LYS A 249 16.01 0.41 -22.77
CA LYS A 249 14.76 -0.20 -22.29
C LYS A 249 14.98 -1.61 -21.75
N GLY A 250 15.85 -2.40 -22.38
CA GLY A 250 16.19 -3.75 -21.90
C GLY A 250 16.88 -3.70 -20.53
N VAL A 251 17.92 -2.87 -20.41
CA VAL A 251 18.66 -2.70 -19.14
C VAL A 251 17.75 -2.21 -18.02
N LEU A 252 16.91 -1.23 -18.31
CA LEU A 252 15.98 -0.69 -17.32
C LEU A 252 14.92 -1.73 -16.92
N ALA A 253 14.44 -2.55 -17.85
CA ALA A 253 13.53 -3.66 -17.54
C ALA A 253 14.19 -4.66 -16.59
N ASP A 254 15.44 -5.04 -16.84
CA ASP A 254 16.21 -5.96 -15.97
C ASP A 254 16.43 -5.34 -14.58
N VAL A 255 16.79 -4.05 -14.51
CA VAL A 255 16.94 -3.30 -13.26
C VAL A 255 15.64 -3.26 -12.46
N ILE A 256 14.51 -2.99 -13.13
CA ILE A 256 13.20 -2.95 -12.48
C ILE A 256 12.83 -4.35 -11.96
N HIS A 257 13.05 -5.39 -12.76
CA HIS A 257 12.67 -6.77 -12.43
C HIS A 257 13.53 -7.38 -11.33
N GLU A 258 14.84 -7.29 -11.46
CA GLU A 258 15.77 -7.99 -10.58
C GLU A 258 16.05 -7.21 -9.29
N ALA A 259 16.03 -5.87 -9.31
CA ALA A 259 16.41 -5.06 -8.16
C ALA A 259 15.31 -4.18 -7.60
N TYR A 260 14.62 -3.38 -8.43
CA TYR A 260 13.67 -2.41 -7.91
C TYR A 260 12.45 -3.06 -7.26
N VAL A 261 11.71 -3.88 -8.01
CA VAL A 261 10.47 -4.52 -7.53
C VAL A 261 10.70 -5.41 -6.30
N PRO A 262 11.76 -6.25 -6.23
CA PRO A 262 12.05 -7.02 -5.03
C PRO A 262 12.38 -6.16 -3.80
N SER A 263 12.94 -4.97 -3.99
CA SER A 263 13.35 -4.11 -2.87
C SER A 263 12.20 -3.30 -2.26
N ILE A 264 11.15 -3.03 -3.05
CA ILE A 264 9.96 -2.28 -2.59
C ILE A 264 8.82 -3.18 -2.08
N ASN A 265 9.01 -4.51 -2.11
CA ASN A 265 8.06 -5.52 -1.63
C ASN A 265 8.27 -5.93 -0.17
#